data_AF-W0A9H3-F1
#
_entry.id   AF-W0A9H3-F1
#
_cell.length_a   1.000
_cell.length_b   1.000
_cell.length_c   1.000
_cell.angle_alpha   90.00
_cell.angle_beta   90.00
_cell.angle_gamma   90.00
#
_symmetry.space_group_name_H-M   'P 1'
#
loop_
_entity.id
_entity.type
_entity.pdbx_description
1 polymer ?
#
loop_
_entity_poly.entity_id
_entity_poly.type
_entity_poly.pdbx_seq_one_letter_code
_entity_poly.pdbx_strand_id
1 'polypeptide(L)'
;MRTRAFASLVSGIVLSACGCSKYASEYSCSYVENRADYEVWYWQHLQADDEKDNQMIGHATGIQQCEDNARAFAGAIGETFQDRAYICVLMVDGQRMEKHRNLIGFDA
;
A
#
# COMPACT_ATOMS: atom_id res chain seq x y z
N MET A 1 58.55 -13.00 4.16
CA MET A 1 57.37 -12.27 4.67
C MET A 1 56.13 -13.01 4.21
N ARG A 2 55.29 -13.49 5.15
CA ARG A 2 54.09 -14.29 4.86
C ARG A 2 52.93 -13.35 4.53
N THR A 3 52.44 -13.43 3.29
CA THR A 3 51.15 -12.89 2.86
C THR A 3 50.03 -13.55 3.65
N ARG A 4 49.20 -12.75 4.32
CA ARG A 4 47.93 -13.20 4.89
C ARG A 4 46.81 -12.45 4.21
N ALA A 5 46.21 -13.12 3.23
CA ALA A 5 44.85 -12.81 2.79
C ALA A 5 43.91 -13.13 3.95
N PHE A 6 43.16 -12.14 4.42
CA PHE A 6 42.00 -12.38 5.27
C PHE A 6 40.78 -12.40 4.35
N ALA A 7 40.30 -13.61 4.09
CA ALA A 7 39.06 -13.86 3.40
C ALA A 7 37.87 -13.51 4.30
N SER A 8 36.85 -12.95 3.65
CA SER A 8 35.53 -12.55 4.12
C SER A 8 34.86 -13.52 5.10
N LEU A 9 34.00 -12.97 5.95
CA LEU A 9 32.67 -13.50 6.30
C LEU A 9 32.00 -12.46 7.21
N VAL A 10 31.27 -11.51 6.63
CA VAL A 10 30.20 -10.84 7.36
C VAL A 10 28.91 -11.27 6.70
N SER A 11 28.24 -12.17 7.41
CA SER A 11 26.91 -12.69 7.15
C SER A 11 26.00 -11.64 6.55
N GLY A 12 25.51 -11.91 5.35
CA GLY A 12 24.25 -11.33 4.90
C GLY A 12 23.16 -11.82 5.84
N ILE A 13 22.75 -10.98 6.79
CA ILE A 13 21.47 -11.13 7.46
C ILE A 13 20.43 -10.84 6.38
N VAL A 14 19.94 -11.90 5.75
CA VAL A 14 18.70 -11.83 4.98
C VAL A 14 17.62 -11.64 6.04
N LEU A 15 17.32 -10.38 6.38
CA LEU A 15 16.05 -10.03 7.00
C LEU A 15 14.99 -10.38 5.96
N SER A 16 14.47 -11.59 6.02
CA SER A 16 13.17 -11.90 5.45
C SER A 16 12.17 -11.00 6.17
N ALA A 17 11.99 -9.78 5.68
CA ALA A 17 10.77 -9.03 5.96
C ALA A 17 9.65 -9.93 5.47
N CYS A 18 9.01 -10.65 6.38
CA CYS A 18 7.76 -11.34 6.08
C CYS A 18 6.80 -10.22 5.67
N GLY A 19 6.60 -10.07 4.36
CA GLY A 19 5.61 -9.16 3.80
C GLY A 19 4.22 -9.48 4.37
N CYS A 20 3.29 -8.56 4.21
CA CYS A 20 1.93 -8.74 4.67
C CYS A 20 1.06 -9.40 3.59
N SER A 21 0.94 -10.73 3.64
CA SER A 21 0.11 -11.49 2.69
C SER A 21 -1.36 -11.06 2.69
N LYS A 22 -1.89 -10.64 3.85
CA LYS A 22 -3.25 -10.08 4.00
C LYS A 22 -3.53 -8.92 3.05
N TYR A 23 -2.50 -8.12 2.75
CA TYR A 23 -2.60 -6.95 1.87
C TYR A 23 -1.76 -7.08 0.60
N ALA A 24 -1.25 -8.29 0.32
CA ALA A 24 -0.30 -8.56 -0.77
C ALA A 24 0.88 -7.56 -0.80
N SER A 25 1.41 -7.22 0.37
CA SER A 25 2.47 -6.21 0.54
C SER A 25 3.82 -6.87 0.81
N GLU A 26 4.90 -6.28 0.29
CA GLU A 26 6.27 -6.66 0.64
C GLU A 26 6.67 -6.13 2.02
N TYR A 27 5.92 -5.17 2.56
CA TYR A 27 6.13 -4.60 3.89
C TYR A 27 5.41 -5.41 4.97
N SER A 28 5.95 -5.40 6.20
CA SER A 28 5.34 -6.09 7.34
C SER A 28 3.91 -5.60 7.63
N CYS A 29 3.01 -6.47 8.12
CA CYS A 29 1.63 -6.06 8.45
C CYS A 29 1.58 -4.91 9.46
N SER A 30 2.44 -4.95 10.49
CA SER A 30 2.53 -3.86 11.47
C SER A 30 2.88 -2.51 10.83
N TYR A 31 3.72 -2.51 9.79
CA TYR A 31 4.01 -1.29 9.03
C TYR A 31 2.79 -0.85 8.23
N VAL A 32 2.24 -1.74 7.39
CA VAL A 32 1.08 -1.49 6.52
C VAL A 32 -0.13 -0.97 7.31
N GLU A 33 -0.42 -1.57 8.46
CA GLU A 33 -1.60 -1.26 9.27
C GLU A 33 -1.45 0.03 10.08
N ASN A 34 -0.25 0.36 10.56
CA ASN A 34 -0.08 1.37 11.60
C ASN A 34 0.86 2.52 11.26
N ARG A 35 1.72 2.38 10.23
CA ARG A 35 2.83 3.32 9.98
C ARG A 35 2.96 3.76 8.53
N ALA A 36 2.49 2.96 7.58
CA ALA A 36 2.59 3.28 6.16
C ALA A 36 1.78 4.55 5.86
N ASP A 37 2.38 5.44 5.09
CA ASP A 37 1.69 6.60 4.52
C ASP A 37 0.99 6.17 3.23
N TYR A 38 -0.23 6.65 3.03
CA TYR A 38 -1.06 6.33 1.89
C TYR A 38 -1.59 7.60 1.25
N GLU A 39 -1.50 7.68 -0.08
CA GLU A 39 -2.41 8.49 -0.86
C GLU A 39 -3.70 7.70 -1.08
N VAL A 40 -4.85 8.35 -0.87
CA VAL A 40 -6.18 7.79 -1.15
C VAL A 40 -6.62 8.28 -2.51
N TRP A 41 -6.89 7.36 -3.44
CA TRP A 41 -7.29 7.68 -4.80
C TRP A 41 -8.68 7.13 -5.13
N TYR A 42 -9.43 7.90 -5.90
CA TYR A 42 -10.72 7.54 -6.47
C TYR A 42 -10.62 7.48 -7.99
N TRP A 43 -11.15 6.42 -8.57
CA TRP A 43 -11.22 6.16 -10.00
C TRP A 43 -12.67 6.22 -10.46
N GLN A 44 -13.04 7.34 -11.07
CA GLN A 44 -14.42 7.62 -11.45
C GLN A 44 -14.92 6.69 -12.56
N HIS A 45 -14.10 6.44 -13.59
CA HIS A 45 -14.51 5.67 -14.78
C HIS A 45 -13.75 4.34 -14.90
N LEU A 46 -14.06 3.40 -14.02
CA LEU A 46 -13.48 2.04 -14.04
C LEU A 46 -13.54 1.32 -15.40
N GLN A 47 -14.58 1.59 -16.20
CA GLN A 47 -14.80 0.92 -17.48
C GLN A 47 -13.94 1.50 -18.62
N ALA A 48 -13.47 2.74 -18.48
CA ALA A 48 -12.68 3.40 -19.50
C ALA A 48 -11.19 3.02 -19.42
N ASP A 49 -10.76 2.40 -18.31
CA ASP A 49 -9.35 2.10 -18.00
C ASP A 49 -8.42 3.32 -18.19
N ASP A 50 -8.97 4.54 -18.09
CA ASP A 50 -8.21 5.78 -18.23
C ASP A 50 -7.69 6.22 -16.86
N GLU A 51 -6.38 6.13 -16.67
CA GLU A 51 -5.73 6.57 -15.43
C GLU A 51 -5.81 8.08 -15.21
N LYS A 52 -6.16 8.88 -16.23
CA LYS A 52 -6.33 10.34 -16.11
C LYS A 52 -7.52 10.74 -15.25
N ASP A 53 -8.47 9.84 -15.08
CA ASP A 53 -9.66 10.07 -14.25
C ASP A 53 -9.43 9.69 -12.79
N ASN A 54 -8.21 9.28 -12.44
CA ASN A 54 -7.82 9.05 -11.06
C ASN A 54 -7.65 10.40 -10.35
N GLN A 55 -8.46 10.61 -9.32
CA GLN A 55 -8.36 11.77 -8.46
C GLN A 55 -7.77 11.36 -7.11
N MET A 56 -6.74 12.08 -6.64
CA MET A 56 -6.31 11.97 -5.25
C MET A 56 -7.32 12.67 -4.36
N ILE A 57 -7.90 11.94 -3.41
CA ILE A 57 -8.97 12.41 -2.53
C ILE A 57 -8.51 12.63 -1.09
N GLY A 58 -7.32 12.14 -0.72
CA GLY A 58 -6.76 12.39 0.59
C GLY A 58 -5.45 11.67 0.88
N HIS A 59 -5.03 11.76 2.13
CA HIS A 59 -3.90 11.02 2.71
C HIS A 59 -4.35 10.27 3.96
N ALA A 60 -3.67 9.18 4.30
CA ALA A 60 -3.95 8.39 5.50
C ALA A 60 -2.68 7.75 6.05
N THR A 61 -2.63 7.58 7.37
CA THR A 61 -1.62 6.74 8.02
C THR A 61 -2.23 5.41 8.41
N GLY A 62 -1.74 4.34 7.79
CA GLY A 62 -2.27 2.99 7.95
C GLY A 62 -3.41 2.67 6.97
N ILE A 63 -3.42 1.43 6.50
CA ILE A 63 -4.32 0.97 5.43
C ILE A 63 -5.80 1.07 5.80
N GLN A 64 -6.15 0.90 7.07
CA GLN A 64 -7.54 0.98 7.52
C GLN A 64 -8.08 2.42 7.47
N GLN A 65 -7.27 3.41 7.85
CA GLN A 65 -7.67 4.83 7.70
C GLN A 65 -7.81 5.21 6.22
N CYS A 66 -6.99 4.63 5.35
CA CYS A 66 -7.15 4.85 3.92
C CYS A 66 -8.51 4.35 3.41
N GLU A 67 -8.94 3.18 3.88
CA GLU A 67 -10.27 2.64 3.57
C GLU A 67 -11.40 3.51 4.14
N ASP A 68 -11.29 3.95 5.40
CA ASP A 68 -12.27 4.82 6.03
C ASP A 68 -12.45 6.14 5.26
N ASN A 69 -11.33 6.72 4.79
CA ASN A 69 -11.35 7.91 3.94
C ASN A 69 -12.05 7.65 2.59
N ALA A 70 -11.79 6.51 1.96
CA ALA A 70 -12.43 6.13 0.72
C ALA A 70 -13.95 5.94 0.88
N ARG A 71 -14.37 5.29 1.97
CA ARG A 71 -15.79 5.12 2.31
C ARG A 71 -16.48 6.45 2.63
N ALA A 72 -15.81 7.32 3.38
CA ALA A 72 -16.30 8.65 3.68
C ALA A 72 -16.49 9.48 2.40
N PHE A 73 -15.54 9.41 1.47
CA PHE A 73 -15.66 10.08 0.18
C PHE A 73 -16.82 9.55 -0.65
N ALA A 74 -16.97 8.23 -0.78
CA ALA A 74 -18.09 7.60 -1.48
C ALA A 74 -19.45 8.09 -0.92
N GLY A 75 -19.57 8.12 0.41
CA GLY A 75 -20.75 8.65 1.08
C GLY A 75 -20.98 10.13 0.81
N ALA A 76 -19.92 10.94 0.75
CA ALA A 76 -20.00 12.37 0.49
C ALA A 76 -20.46 12.70 -0.95
N ILE A 77 -20.07 11.88 -1.94
CA ILE A 77 -20.51 12.05 -3.34
C ILE A 77 -21.84 11.33 -3.63
N GLY A 78 -22.39 10.61 -2.66
CA GLY A 78 -23.65 9.87 -2.81
C GLY A 78 -23.54 8.62 -3.68
N GLU A 79 -22.34 8.07 -3.85
CA GLU A 79 -22.12 6.84 -4.61
C GLU A 79 -22.10 5.61 -3.70
N THR A 80 -22.51 4.47 -4.26
CA THR A 80 -22.28 3.18 -3.61
C THR A 80 -20.79 2.85 -3.64
N PHE A 81 -20.23 2.48 -2.49
CA PHE A 81 -18.82 2.09 -2.41
C PHE A 81 -18.53 0.87 -3.29
N GLN A 82 -17.61 1.04 -4.25
CA GLN A 82 -17.14 -0.02 -5.13
C GLN A 82 -15.64 -0.21 -4.91
N ASP A 83 -15.22 -1.34 -4.34
CA ASP A 83 -13.83 -1.57 -3.93
C ASP A 83 -12.81 -1.33 -5.06
N ARG A 84 -13.21 -1.57 -6.32
CA ARG A 84 -12.36 -1.36 -7.50
C ARG A 84 -12.09 0.12 -7.79
N ALA A 85 -13.04 0.99 -7.44
CA ALA A 85 -12.99 2.44 -7.69
C ALA A 85 -12.07 3.17 -6.72
N TYR A 86 -11.60 2.52 -5.65
CA TYR A 86 -10.76 3.16 -4.64
C TYR A 86 -9.42 2.45 -4.51
N ILE A 87 -8.36 3.21 -4.27
CA ILE A 87 -6.98 2.71 -4.22
C ILE A 87 -6.26 3.37 -3.06
N CYS A 88 -5.63 2.54 -2.24
CA CYS A 88 -4.66 2.99 -1.25
C CYS A 88 -3.26 2.83 -1.84
N VAL A 89 -2.63 3.95 -2.19
CA VAL A 89 -1.29 3.96 -2.79
C VAL A 89 -0.27 4.20 -1.68
N LEU A 90 0.51 3.17 -1.37
CA LEU A 90 1.55 3.20 -0.33
C LEU A 90 2.69 4.12 -0.78
N MET A 91 3.02 5.08 0.07
CA MET A 91 4.11 6.03 -0.12
C MET A 91 5.31 5.68 0.75
N VAL A 92 6.51 5.68 0.16
CA VAL A 92 7.79 5.57 0.88
C VAL A 92 8.75 6.60 0.33
N ASP A 93 9.30 7.46 1.19
CA ASP A 93 10.27 8.50 0.81
C ASP A 93 9.82 9.36 -0.38
N GLY A 94 8.52 9.67 -0.44
CA GLY A 94 7.90 10.46 -1.52
C GLY A 94 7.66 9.69 -2.82
N GLN A 95 7.87 8.37 -2.83
CA GLN A 95 7.66 7.49 -3.98
C GLN A 95 6.43 6.60 -3.78
N ARG A 96 5.67 6.37 -4.85
CA ARG A 96 4.55 5.41 -4.88
C ARG A 96 5.11 4.01 -5.05
N MET A 97 4.89 3.15 -4.07
CA MET A 97 5.47 1.81 -4.03
C MET A 97 4.46 0.72 -4.39
N GLU A 98 3.33 0.68 -3.68
CA GLU A 98 2.33 -0.38 -3.84
C GLU A 98 0.94 0.23 -4.01
N LYS A 99 0.10 -0.43 -4.81
CA LYS A 99 -1.33 -0.10 -4.92
C LYS A 99 -2.12 -1.20 -4.23
N HIS A 100 -2.81 -0.87 -3.14
CA HIS A 100 -3.70 -1.79 -2.47
C HIS A 100 -5.14 -1.49 -2.87
N ARG A 101 -5.74 -2.41 -3.62
CA ARG A 101 -7.15 -2.44 -4.03
C ARG A 101 -7.79 -3.65 -3.37
N ASN A 102 -9.07 -3.59 -3.02
CA ASN A 102 -9.81 -4.68 -2.35
C ASN A 102 -9.36 -4.92 -0.90
N LEU A 103 -9.68 -3.97 -0.01
CA LEU A 103 -9.16 -3.93 1.37
C LEU A 103 -10.02 -4.63 2.43
N ILE A 104 -11.14 -5.23 2.03
CA ILE A 104 -11.90 -6.09 2.92
C ILE A 104 -11.37 -7.52 2.78
N GLY A 105 -10.97 -8.10 3.90
CA GLY A 105 -10.70 -9.53 3.99
C GLY A 105 -11.89 -10.30 3.43
N PHE A 106 -11.61 -11.19 2.48
CA PHE A 106 -12.46 -12.37 2.30
C PHE A 106 -12.34 -13.22 3.55
N ASP A 107 -13.10 -12.88 4.59
CA ASP A 107 -13.54 -13.82 5.61
C ASP A 107 -15.04 -13.58 5.82
N ALA A 108 -15.82 -14.38 5.09
CA ALA A 108 -17.19 -14.72 5.43
C ALA A 108 -17.21 -15.68 6.63
#